data_AF-A0A7J4V651-F1
#
_entry.id   AF-A0A7J4V651-F1
#
_cell.length_a   1.000
_cell.length_b   1.000
_cell.length_c   1.000
_cell.angle_alpha   90.00
_cell.angle_beta   90.00
_cell.angle_gamma   90.00
#
_symmetry.space_group_name_H-M   'P 1'
#
loop_
_entity.id
_entity.type
_entity.pdbx_description
1 polymer ?
#
loop_
_entity_poly.entity_id
_entity_poly.type
_entity_poly.pdbx_seq_one_letter_code
_entity_poly.pdbx_strand_id
1 'polypeptide(L)'
;MPISPIKGRRVLRAFEVGFAEVFLGFLIVVGLIGYFGQVSAELGWLDHTVSFLLFSYLFYRINLTSLLFGFTRRRANVLIIVSFLLLFFKDIMAYTVAGPFTALSVLERLRQLFISHGEILTLITFHAGIAGLVLVSIILSGSEVGSPSLMHALIRKRKRRVMMAAAAFLVLLFFYYFVYNMVLEWLEFVLDDPVIIVAIVFYVHRLAARRERFHAGSAVFRIGDFAEGAYTRFVSLFHYRKTLPLAISGLLILHALSDLGVFAYTLSSGAENFYLQELGKSHPSFIARWQEDALAQPTARWPLAFLYGFNAVALVALLLIPAVIWSQLVMRRKLRVPRLAILVLYAAIAGWVLAPAFTLLPISGGGIIGVNIASSSLAQGGTLLDAVAPRHGLLAAAVLSFAIGGGVFLATGRKNPRKEIYMALMAASLLFYAFYLYYFMGSELLYFATAIMAAAQSFQVVVAVVLSILLAMSAAFYILGFSLLVYEIVMEYHHQKWSEPVDEEIVGVLSSLKRAGRKAARVSGTGR
;
A
#
# COMPACT_ATOMS: atom_id res chain seq x y z
N MET A 1 -31.35 -39.45 -23.21
CA MET A 1 -31.85 -38.06 -23.21
C MET A 1 -30.65 -37.11 -23.19
N PRO A 2 -30.41 -36.28 -24.22
CA PRO A 2 -29.31 -35.33 -24.22
C PRO A 2 -29.59 -34.22 -23.18
N ILE A 3 -28.73 -34.11 -22.18
CA ILE A 3 -28.77 -32.99 -21.22
C ILE A 3 -28.57 -31.71 -22.04
N SER A 4 -29.58 -30.83 -22.06
CA SER A 4 -29.48 -29.57 -22.81
C SER A 4 -28.17 -28.85 -22.40
N PRO A 5 -27.39 -28.33 -23.36
CA PRO A 5 -26.08 -27.69 -23.10
C PRO A 5 -26.18 -26.50 -22.12
N ILE A 6 -27.39 -26.00 -21.87
CA ILE A 6 -27.69 -24.93 -20.92
C ILE A 6 -27.64 -25.42 -19.46
N LYS A 7 -28.07 -26.65 -19.15
CA LYS A 7 -28.02 -27.21 -17.79
C LYS A 7 -26.57 -27.51 -17.37
N GLY A 8 -25.76 -28.07 -18.25
CA GLY A 8 -24.34 -28.35 -17.98
C GLY A 8 -23.54 -27.09 -17.64
N ARG A 9 -23.73 -25.99 -18.39
CA ARG A 9 -23.07 -24.70 -18.10
C ARG A 9 -23.50 -24.07 -16.77
N ARG A 10 -24.74 -24.29 -16.31
CA ARG A 10 -25.19 -23.79 -15.00
C ARG A 10 -24.57 -24.58 -13.85
N VAL A 11 -24.50 -25.91 -13.98
CA VAL A 11 -23.89 -26.78 -12.97
C VAL A 11 -22.39 -26.50 -12.87
N LEU A 12 -21.68 -26.37 -14.01
CA LEU A 12 -20.27 -25.98 -14.02
C LEU A 12 -20.03 -24.61 -13.36
N ARG A 13 -20.85 -23.60 -13.66
CA ARG A 13 -20.75 -22.29 -12.96
C ARG A 13 -21.05 -22.39 -11.47
N ALA A 14 -22.03 -23.19 -11.07
CA ALA A 14 -22.35 -23.38 -9.66
C ALA A 14 -21.22 -24.09 -8.90
N PHE A 15 -20.56 -25.06 -9.55
CA PHE A 15 -19.37 -25.74 -9.03
C PHE A 15 -18.14 -24.83 -8.99
N GLU A 16 -17.87 -24.04 -10.03
CA GLU A 16 -16.79 -23.04 -10.05
C GLU A 16 -16.94 -22.04 -8.90
N VAL A 17 -18.17 -21.56 -8.68
CA VAL A 17 -18.51 -20.61 -7.62
C VAL A 17 -18.42 -21.28 -6.24
N GLY A 18 -18.94 -22.49 -6.07
CA GLY A 18 -18.85 -23.24 -4.82
C GLY A 18 -17.41 -23.62 -4.44
N PHE A 19 -16.59 -24.02 -5.40
CA PHE A 19 -15.20 -24.39 -5.17
C PHE A 19 -14.37 -23.16 -4.77
N ALA A 20 -14.52 -22.03 -5.47
CA ALA A 20 -13.85 -20.79 -5.08
C ALA A 20 -14.25 -20.34 -3.66
N GLU A 21 -15.50 -20.55 -3.26
CA GLU A 21 -15.99 -20.20 -1.92
C GLU A 21 -15.46 -21.11 -0.82
N VAL A 22 -15.47 -22.42 -1.06
CA VAL A 22 -14.93 -23.40 -0.10
C VAL A 22 -13.44 -23.20 0.05
N PHE A 23 -12.73 -23.00 -1.06
CA PHE A 23 -11.29 -22.77 -1.07
C PHE A 23 -10.93 -21.47 -0.36
N LEU A 24 -11.65 -20.38 -0.64
CA LEU A 24 -11.48 -19.13 0.07
C LEU A 24 -11.83 -19.25 1.56
N GLY A 25 -12.90 -19.97 1.90
CA GLY A 25 -13.28 -20.24 3.29
C GLY A 25 -12.21 -21.04 4.03
N PHE A 26 -11.62 -22.04 3.39
CA PHE A 26 -10.49 -22.80 3.92
C PHE A 26 -9.29 -21.89 4.18
N LEU A 27 -8.95 -21.06 3.20
CA LEU A 27 -7.87 -20.09 3.34
C LEU A 27 -8.15 -19.16 4.56
N ILE A 28 -9.35 -18.58 4.71
CA ILE A 28 -9.68 -17.73 5.89
C ILE A 28 -9.38 -18.44 7.21
N VAL A 29 -9.71 -19.73 7.29
CA VAL A 29 -9.49 -20.52 8.50
C VAL A 29 -7.99 -20.72 8.74
N VAL A 30 -7.21 -21.05 7.70
CA VAL A 30 -5.73 -21.10 7.78
C VAL A 30 -5.21 -19.77 8.32
N GLY A 31 -5.78 -18.67 7.84
CA GLY A 31 -5.31 -17.37 8.24
C GLY A 31 -5.66 -16.95 9.66
N LEU A 32 -6.89 -17.19 10.07
CA LEU A 32 -7.25 -16.99 11.48
C LEU A 32 -6.40 -17.86 12.40
N ILE A 33 -6.03 -19.08 11.98
CA ILE A 33 -5.10 -19.92 12.73
C ILE A 33 -3.71 -19.28 12.79
N GLY A 34 -3.22 -18.70 11.70
CA GLY A 34 -1.91 -18.03 11.65
C GLY A 34 -1.82 -16.75 12.45
N TYR A 35 -2.89 -15.97 12.47
CA TYR A 35 -2.96 -14.79 13.33
C TYR A 35 -2.87 -15.13 14.82
N PHE A 36 -3.41 -16.28 15.26
CA PHE A 36 -3.43 -16.68 16.66
C PHE A 36 -2.36 -17.71 17.07
N GLY A 37 -1.59 -18.24 16.12
CA GLY A 37 -0.60 -19.30 16.39
C GLY A 37 0.38 -19.51 15.24
N GLN A 38 1.43 -20.31 15.48
CA GLN A 38 2.39 -20.63 14.42
C GLN A 38 1.76 -21.59 13.40
N VAL A 39 1.63 -21.13 12.16
CA VAL A 39 1.30 -21.98 11.01
C VAL A 39 2.53 -22.77 10.59
N SER A 40 2.34 -24.01 10.12
CA SER A 40 3.46 -24.76 9.53
C SER A 40 3.99 -24.03 8.28
N ALA A 41 5.28 -24.15 7.99
CA ALA A 41 5.89 -23.47 6.84
C ALA A 41 5.18 -23.80 5.51
N GLU A 42 4.67 -25.03 5.35
CA GLU A 42 3.93 -25.47 4.17
C GLU A 42 2.59 -24.75 4.00
N LEU A 43 1.84 -24.60 5.09
CA LEU A 43 0.55 -23.92 5.07
C LEU A 43 0.75 -22.41 4.85
N GLY A 44 1.77 -21.81 5.47
CA GLY A 44 2.16 -20.42 5.20
C GLY A 44 2.55 -20.21 3.73
N TRP A 45 3.40 -21.08 3.17
CA TRP A 45 3.78 -21.02 1.75
C TRP A 45 2.57 -21.16 0.82
N LEU A 46 1.66 -22.10 1.12
CA LEU A 46 0.44 -22.31 0.35
C LEU A 46 -0.43 -21.06 0.37
N ASP A 47 -0.62 -20.47 1.55
CA ASP A 47 -1.41 -19.26 1.76
C ASP A 47 -0.93 -18.10 0.89
N HIS A 48 0.37 -17.81 0.95
CA HIS A 48 1.01 -16.74 0.20
C HIS A 48 0.93 -17.00 -1.32
N THR A 49 1.36 -18.17 -1.77
CA THR A 49 1.41 -18.53 -3.19
C THR A 49 0.03 -18.49 -3.84
N VAL A 50 -0.97 -19.06 -3.16
CA VAL A 50 -2.35 -19.07 -3.62
C VAL A 50 -2.91 -17.66 -3.68
N SER A 51 -2.66 -16.85 -2.65
CA SER A 51 -3.11 -15.46 -2.62
C SER A 51 -2.55 -14.66 -3.78
N PHE A 52 -1.25 -14.79 -4.07
CA PHE A 52 -0.64 -14.13 -5.22
C PHE A 52 -1.35 -14.52 -6.52
N LEU A 53 -1.59 -15.81 -6.76
CA LEU A 53 -2.31 -16.28 -7.95
C LEU A 53 -3.75 -15.75 -8.02
N LEU A 54 -4.46 -15.70 -6.88
CA LEU A 54 -5.81 -15.15 -6.81
C LEU A 54 -5.83 -13.64 -7.11
N PHE A 55 -4.86 -12.87 -6.60
CA PHE A 55 -4.76 -11.45 -6.90
C PHE A 55 -4.37 -11.18 -8.35
N SER A 56 -3.44 -11.94 -8.92
CA SER A 56 -3.13 -11.89 -10.36
C SER A 56 -4.38 -12.17 -11.20
N TYR A 57 -5.20 -13.14 -10.76
CA TYR A 57 -6.50 -13.42 -11.38
C TYR A 57 -7.48 -12.25 -11.23
N LEU A 58 -7.53 -11.57 -10.07
CA LEU A 58 -8.35 -10.37 -9.88
C LEU A 58 -7.92 -9.24 -10.82
N PHE A 59 -6.62 -8.99 -10.98
CA PHE A 59 -6.10 -8.02 -11.96
C PHE A 59 -6.45 -8.42 -13.40
N TYR A 60 -6.40 -9.71 -13.72
CA TYR A 60 -6.90 -10.22 -15.00
C TYR A 60 -8.39 -9.86 -15.20
N ARG A 61 -9.23 -10.03 -14.16
CA ARG A 61 -10.67 -9.74 -14.21
C ARG A 61 -10.99 -8.25 -14.30
N ILE A 62 -10.17 -7.40 -13.67
CA ILE A 62 -10.26 -5.92 -13.78
C ILE A 62 -9.96 -5.46 -15.22
N ASN A 63 -9.27 -6.29 -16.02
CA ASN A 63 -8.93 -6.01 -17.42
C ASN A 63 -8.04 -4.77 -17.54
N LEU A 64 -6.76 -4.95 -17.19
CA LEU A 64 -5.72 -3.92 -17.22
C LEU A 64 -5.65 -3.20 -18.57
N THR A 65 -5.91 -3.88 -19.69
CA THR A 65 -5.93 -3.20 -21.00
C THR A 65 -7.00 -2.11 -21.08
N SER A 66 -8.17 -2.34 -20.47
CA SER A 66 -9.24 -1.34 -20.42
C SER A 66 -8.87 -0.17 -19.52
N LEU A 67 -8.28 -0.45 -18.34
CA LEU A 67 -7.86 0.57 -17.39
C LEU A 67 -6.75 1.46 -17.96
N LEU A 68 -5.71 0.84 -18.52
CA LEU A 68 -4.49 1.52 -18.93
C LEU A 68 -4.60 2.14 -20.33
N PHE A 69 -5.35 1.53 -21.25
CA PHE A 69 -5.40 1.93 -22.66
C PHE A 69 -6.81 2.25 -23.20
N GLY A 70 -7.86 2.03 -22.42
CA GLY A 70 -9.24 2.42 -22.77
C GLY A 70 -9.93 1.47 -23.75
N PHE A 71 -9.35 0.30 -24.01
CA PHE A 71 -9.95 -0.75 -24.84
C PHE A 71 -9.65 -2.12 -24.26
N THR A 72 -10.48 -3.11 -24.59
CA THR A 72 -10.30 -4.48 -24.09
C THR A 72 -9.59 -5.36 -25.11
N ARG A 73 -8.43 -5.92 -24.74
CA ARG A 73 -7.77 -6.98 -25.50
C ARG A 73 -7.38 -8.14 -24.60
N ARG A 74 -8.20 -9.20 -24.60
CA ARG A 74 -8.04 -10.36 -23.71
C ARG A 74 -6.66 -11.01 -23.80
N ARG A 75 -6.13 -11.23 -25.00
CA ARG A 75 -4.80 -11.86 -25.19
C ARG A 75 -3.67 -11.01 -24.62
N ALA A 76 -3.69 -9.70 -24.88
CA ALA A 76 -2.72 -8.77 -24.30
C ALA A 76 -2.85 -8.72 -22.78
N ASN A 77 -4.07 -8.74 -22.25
CA ASN A 77 -4.30 -8.79 -20.80
C ASN A 77 -3.73 -10.05 -20.15
N VAL A 78 -3.91 -11.24 -20.75
CA VAL A 78 -3.28 -12.48 -20.26
C VAL A 78 -1.75 -12.34 -20.28
N LEU A 79 -1.18 -11.85 -21.38
CA LEU A 79 0.27 -11.73 -21.50
C LEU A 79 0.84 -10.72 -20.49
N ILE A 80 0.15 -9.62 -20.20
CA ILE A 80 0.54 -8.68 -19.13
C ILE A 80 0.59 -9.39 -17.77
N ILE A 81 -0.45 -10.15 -17.42
CA ILE A 81 -0.54 -10.82 -16.11
C ILE A 81 0.53 -11.90 -15.98
N VAL A 82 0.77 -12.69 -17.04
CA VAL A 82 1.86 -13.67 -17.06
C VAL A 82 3.21 -12.98 -16.93
N SER A 83 3.44 -11.87 -17.64
CA SER A 83 4.67 -11.09 -17.49
C SER A 83 4.87 -10.56 -16.08
N PHE A 84 3.83 -10.04 -15.44
CA PHE A 84 3.91 -9.56 -14.05
C PHE A 84 4.20 -10.70 -13.06
N LEU A 85 3.55 -11.86 -13.23
CA LEU A 85 3.84 -13.05 -12.42
C LEU A 85 5.29 -13.52 -12.59
N LEU A 86 5.83 -13.47 -13.80
CA LEU A 86 7.24 -13.82 -14.06
C LEU A 86 8.21 -12.84 -13.39
N LEU A 87 7.91 -11.53 -13.39
CA LEU A 87 8.75 -10.54 -12.70
C LEU A 87 8.68 -10.68 -11.17
N PHE A 88 7.51 -11.04 -10.65
CA PHE A 88 7.26 -11.28 -9.21
C PHE A 88 7.75 -12.66 -8.73
N PHE A 89 8.12 -13.56 -9.66
CA PHE A 89 8.47 -14.94 -9.31
C PHE A 89 9.65 -15.04 -8.32
N LYS A 90 10.56 -14.05 -8.34
CA LYS A 90 11.66 -13.94 -7.38
C LYS A 90 11.19 -13.97 -5.92
N ASP A 91 10.04 -13.38 -5.63
CA ASP A 91 9.53 -13.26 -4.27
C ASP A 91 8.96 -14.61 -3.80
N ILE A 92 8.24 -15.32 -4.69
CA ILE A 92 7.82 -16.72 -4.46
C ILE A 92 9.04 -17.62 -4.19
N MET A 93 10.12 -17.43 -4.94
CA MET A 93 11.36 -18.18 -4.72
C MET A 93 11.98 -17.87 -3.35
N ALA A 94 12.10 -16.59 -2.98
CA ALA A 94 12.62 -16.16 -1.69
C ALA A 94 11.84 -16.80 -0.53
N TYR A 95 10.50 -16.76 -0.60
CA TYR A 95 9.61 -17.42 0.35
C TYR A 95 9.83 -18.92 0.45
N THR A 96 9.97 -19.59 -0.69
CA THR A 96 10.21 -21.03 -0.73
C THR A 96 11.57 -21.37 -0.11
N VAL A 97 12.61 -20.55 -0.33
CA VAL A 97 13.95 -20.76 0.24
C VAL A 97 13.95 -20.59 1.77
N ALA A 98 13.19 -19.62 2.27
CA ALA A 98 13.10 -19.32 3.71
C ALA A 98 12.34 -20.38 4.52
N GLY A 99 11.40 -21.11 3.92
CA GLY A 99 10.54 -22.08 4.62
C GLY A 99 11.23 -23.41 4.96
N PRO A 100 11.27 -23.84 6.24
CA PRO A 100 11.70 -25.19 6.60
C PRO A 100 10.57 -26.20 6.37
N PHE A 101 10.48 -26.74 5.16
CA PHE A 101 9.43 -27.71 4.80
C PHE A 101 9.78 -29.12 5.29
N THR A 102 8.92 -29.70 6.12
CA THR A 102 9.11 -31.03 6.72
C THR A 102 8.02 -32.02 6.32
N ALA A 103 6.81 -31.55 6.04
CA ALA A 103 5.65 -32.38 5.75
C ALA A 103 5.51 -32.73 4.25
N LEU A 104 5.88 -31.81 3.35
CA LEU A 104 5.68 -31.96 1.91
C LEU A 104 7.01 -32.10 1.16
N SER A 105 7.40 -33.33 0.83
CA SER A 105 8.66 -33.63 0.12
C SER A 105 8.80 -32.92 -1.25
N VAL A 106 7.68 -32.57 -1.90
CA VAL A 106 7.68 -31.79 -3.14
C VAL A 106 8.19 -30.37 -2.90
N LEU A 107 7.74 -29.72 -1.82
CA LEU A 107 8.19 -28.36 -1.48
C LEU A 107 9.66 -28.36 -1.07
N GLU A 108 10.13 -29.40 -0.36
CA GLU A 108 11.55 -29.51 -0.04
C GLU A 108 12.41 -29.70 -1.30
N ARG A 109 11.98 -30.53 -2.26
CA ARG A 109 12.69 -30.64 -3.56
C ARG A 109 12.69 -29.32 -4.32
N LEU A 110 11.58 -28.58 -4.29
CA LEU A 110 11.48 -27.26 -4.92
C LEU A 110 12.41 -26.24 -4.23
N ARG A 111 12.49 -26.27 -2.90
CA ARG A 111 13.42 -25.48 -2.11
C ARG A 111 14.86 -25.77 -2.49
N GLN A 112 15.24 -27.05 -2.57
CA GLN A 112 16.59 -27.44 -3.00
C GLN A 112 16.90 -26.99 -4.43
N LEU A 113 15.92 -27.05 -5.34
CA LEU A 113 16.06 -26.52 -6.70
C LEU A 113 16.34 -25.00 -6.68
N PHE A 114 15.60 -24.24 -5.87
CA PHE A 114 15.79 -22.79 -5.79
C PHE A 114 17.08 -22.39 -5.06
N ILE A 115 17.52 -23.15 -4.06
CA ILE A 115 18.84 -22.93 -3.44
C ILE A 115 19.96 -23.17 -4.46
N SER A 116 19.85 -24.24 -5.26
CA SER A 116 20.89 -24.62 -6.22
C SER A 116 20.91 -23.77 -7.50
N HIS A 117 19.76 -23.28 -7.95
CA HIS A 117 19.63 -22.58 -9.25
C HIS A 117 18.92 -21.22 -9.14
N GLY A 118 18.82 -20.66 -7.94
CA GLY A 118 17.98 -19.48 -7.66
C GLY A 118 18.35 -18.25 -8.48
N GLU A 119 19.64 -17.97 -8.62
CA GLU A 119 20.11 -16.83 -9.42
C GLU A 119 19.71 -16.97 -10.89
N ILE A 120 19.98 -18.12 -11.51
CA ILE A 120 19.68 -18.38 -12.92
C ILE A 120 18.15 -18.33 -13.16
N LEU A 121 17.35 -18.93 -12.27
CA LEU A 121 15.89 -18.90 -12.39
C LEU A 121 15.32 -17.49 -12.24
N THR A 122 15.86 -16.69 -11.32
CA THR A 122 15.49 -15.27 -11.17
C THR A 122 15.80 -14.50 -12.45
N LEU A 123 16.99 -14.71 -13.04
CA LEU A 123 17.35 -14.07 -14.30
C LEU A 123 16.44 -14.51 -15.45
N ILE A 124 16.18 -15.80 -15.62
CA ILE A 124 15.32 -16.31 -16.70
C ILE A 124 13.91 -15.74 -16.59
N THR A 125 13.32 -15.78 -15.40
CA THR A 125 11.96 -15.27 -15.17
C THR A 125 11.87 -13.76 -15.33
N PHE A 126 12.88 -13.01 -14.85
CA PHE A 126 13.00 -11.58 -15.10
C PHE A 126 13.05 -11.25 -16.59
N HIS A 127 13.95 -11.88 -17.36
CA HIS A 127 14.09 -11.61 -18.79
C HIS A 127 12.82 -11.99 -19.57
N ALA A 128 12.20 -13.13 -19.25
CA ALA A 128 10.95 -13.55 -19.85
C ALA A 128 9.80 -12.57 -19.53
N GLY A 129 9.73 -12.08 -18.30
CA GLY A 129 8.78 -11.06 -17.87
C GLY A 129 8.93 -9.77 -18.68
N ILE A 130 10.14 -9.21 -18.74
CA ILE A 130 10.45 -7.98 -19.50
C ILE A 130 10.20 -8.17 -21.00
N ALA A 131 10.63 -9.28 -21.59
CA ALA A 131 10.39 -9.57 -23.01
C ALA A 131 8.90 -9.63 -23.32
N GLY A 132 8.09 -10.23 -22.44
CA GLY A 132 6.64 -10.24 -22.57
C GLY A 132 6.03 -8.83 -22.49
N LEU A 133 6.50 -7.96 -21.59
CA LEU A 133 6.04 -6.56 -21.53
C LEU A 133 6.41 -5.77 -22.79
N VAL A 134 7.61 -5.96 -23.33
CA VAL A 134 8.04 -5.34 -24.59
C VAL A 134 7.13 -5.81 -25.74
N LEU A 135 6.88 -7.12 -25.85
CA LEU A 135 6.01 -7.69 -26.87
C LEU A 135 4.59 -7.14 -26.79
N VAL A 136 3.99 -7.11 -25.59
CA VAL A 136 2.68 -6.48 -25.37
C VAL A 136 2.70 -5.02 -25.80
N SER A 137 3.72 -4.27 -25.41
CA SER A 137 3.84 -2.85 -25.73
C SER A 137 3.86 -2.61 -27.25
N ILE A 138 4.56 -3.45 -28.01
CA ILE A 138 4.57 -3.43 -29.48
C ILE A 138 3.18 -3.76 -30.05
N ILE A 139 2.48 -4.76 -29.50
CA ILE A 139 1.12 -5.13 -29.91
C ILE A 139 0.13 -3.99 -29.65
N LEU A 140 0.22 -3.35 -28.49
CA LEU A 140 -0.68 -2.26 -28.10
C LEU A 140 -0.40 -0.97 -28.87
N SER A 141 0.86 -0.70 -29.25
CA SER A 141 1.26 0.50 -30.00
C SER A 141 0.54 0.72 -31.34
N GLY A 142 -0.01 -0.35 -31.94
CA GLY A 142 -0.78 -0.29 -33.19
C GLY A 142 -2.25 0.09 -32.98
N SER A 143 -2.71 0.20 -31.74
CA SER A 143 -4.11 0.46 -31.38
C SER A 143 -4.33 1.94 -31.10
N GLU A 144 -5.53 2.43 -31.35
CA GLU A 144 -5.93 3.76 -30.91
C GLU A 144 -6.21 3.74 -29.40
N VAL A 145 -5.69 4.73 -28.68
CA VAL A 145 -5.86 4.86 -27.24
C VAL A 145 -7.30 5.30 -26.97
N GLY A 146 -8.06 4.47 -26.25
CA GLY A 146 -9.43 4.78 -25.87
C GLY A 146 -9.52 5.76 -24.71
N SER A 147 -10.58 6.55 -24.67
CA SER A 147 -10.94 7.39 -23.53
C SER A 147 -12.17 6.80 -22.83
N PRO A 148 -12.22 6.78 -21.49
CA PRO A 148 -11.19 7.21 -20.53
C PRO A 148 -10.09 6.14 -20.30
N SER A 149 -8.82 6.54 -20.12
CA SER A 149 -7.71 5.65 -19.72
C SER A 149 -6.47 6.41 -19.23
N LEU A 150 -5.55 5.72 -18.54
CA LEU A 150 -4.27 6.31 -18.13
C LEU A 150 -3.43 6.78 -19.32
N MET A 151 -3.33 5.97 -20.37
CA MET A 151 -2.60 6.34 -21.57
C MET A 151 -3.24 7.56 -22.27
N HIS A 152 -4.56 7.70 -22.23
CA HIS A 152 -5.24 8.89 -22.76
C HIS A 152 -4.91 10.15 -21.94
N ALA A 153 -4.82 10.03 -20.61
CA ALA A 153 -4.41 11.12 -19.73
C ALA A 153 -2.97 11.59 -20.01
N LEU A 154 -2.07 10.66 -20.36
CA LEU A 154 -0.67 10.94 -20.66
C LEU A 154 -0.43 11.41 -22.11
N ILE A 155 -1.14 10.83 -23.09
CA ILE A 155 -0.92 11.05 -24.52
C ILE A 155 -2.24 11.39 -25.23
N ARG A 156 -2.42 12.68 -25.56
CA ARG A 156 -3.64 13.18 -26.23
C ARG A 156 -3.68 12.95 -27.74
N LYS A 157 -2.52 12.93 -28.40
CA LYS A 157 -2.40 12.78 -29.86
C LYS A 157 -1.58 11.55 -30.19
N ARG A 158 -2.00 10.82 -31.23
CA ARG A 158 -1.26 9.65 -31.73
C ARG A 158 0.16 10.05 -32.11
N LYS A 159 1.15 9.38 -31.52
CA LYS A 159 2.57 9.53 -31.84
C LYS A 159 3.04 8.44 -32.80
N ARG A 160 4.30 8.50 -33.24
CA ARG A 160 4.95 7.41 -34.00
C ARG A 160 4.85 6.10 -33.21
N ARG A 161 4.71 4.98 -33.92
CA ARG A 161 4.50 3.64 -33.33
C ARG A 161 5.56 3.28 -32.28
N VAL A 162 6.84 3.60 -32.53
CA VAL A 162 7.94 3.37 -31.59
C VAL A 162 7.75 4.14 -30.28
N MET A 163 7.37 5.42 -30.35
CA MET A 163 7.11 6.22 -29.15
C MET A 163 5.90 5.70 -28.37
N MET A 164 4.87 5.23 -29.08
CA MET A 164 3.69 4.60 -28.44
C MET A 164 4.06 3.29 -27.76
N ALA A 165 4.93 2.47 -28.36
CA ALA A 165 5.44 1.25 -27.74
C ALA A 165 6.28 1.57 -26.49
N ALA A 166 7.19 2.53 -26.57
CA ALA A 166 7.99 2.96 -25.42
C ALA A 166 7.10 3.51 -24.28
N ALA A 167 6.11 4.34 -24.59
CA ALA A 167 5.17 4.83 -23.59
C ALA A 167 4.31 3.72 -22.99
N ALA A 168 3.85 2.75 -23.81
CA ALA A 168 3.10 1.59 -23.32
C ALA A 168 3.97 0.73 -22.38
N PHE A 169 5.24 0.53 -22.72
CA PHE A 169 6.20 -0.18 -21.88
C PHE A 169 6.39 0.52 -20.55
N LEU A 170 6.65 1.83 -20.54
CA LEU A 170 6.81 2.61 -19.31
C LEU A 170 5.54 2.61 -18.44
N VAL A 171 4.35 2.70 -19.04
CA VAL A 171 3.08 2.64 -18.30
C VAL A 171 2.86 1.25 -17.69
N LEU A 172 3.16 0.19 -18.43
CA LEU A 172 3.05 -1.19 -17.91
C LEU A 172 4.07 -1.45 -16.81
N LEU A 173 5.31 -0.97 -16.97
CA LEU A 173 6.36 -1.09 -15.96
C LEU A 173 6.02 -0.27 -14.71
N PHE A 174 5.46 0.94 -14.87
CA PHE A 174 4.96 1.77 -13.77
C PHE A 174 3.87 1.05 -12.99
N PHE A 175 2.89 0.52 -13.71
CA PHE A 175 1.77 -0.19 -13.09
C PHE A 175 2.25 -1.47 -12.40
N TYR A 176 3.18 -2.20 -13.01
CA TYR A 176 3.84 -3.34 -12.35
C TYR A 176 4.45 -2.92 -11.03
N TYR A 177 5.34 -1.93 -11.06
CA TYR A 177 6.17 -1.60 -9.90
C TYR A 177 5.40 -0.88 -8.78
N PHE A 178 4.60 0.14 -9.09
CA PHE A 178 3.93 0.95 -8.05
C PHE A 178 2.52 0.48 -7.66
N VAL A 179 1.88 -0.37 -8.47
CA VAL A 179 0.51 -0.80 -8.20
C VAL A 179 0.46 -2.29 -7.97
N TYR A 180 0.92 -3.10 -8.92
CA TYR A 180 0.84 -4.54 -8.82
C TYR A 180 1.75 -5.08 -7.71
N ASN A 181 3.03 -4.73 -7.74
CA ASN A 181 4.02 -5.15 -6.74
C ASN A 181 3.63 -4.62 -5.35
N MET A 182 3.35 -3.32 -5.23
CA MET A 182 2.90 -2.71 -3.97
C MET A 182 1.65 -3.38 -3.41
N VAL A 183 0.65 -3.74 -4.23
CA VAL A 183 -0.54 -4.44 -3.72
C VAL A 183 -0.16 -5.82 -3.18
N LEU A 184 0.65 -6.59 -3.92
CA LEU A 184 1.07 -7.92 -3.47
C LEU A 184 1.93 -7.87 -2.21
N GLU A 185 2.93 -7.00 -2.17
CA GLU A 185 3.78 -6.76 -0.99
C GLU A 185 2.97 -6.22 0.19
N TRP A 186 2.06 -5.27 -0.02
CA TRP A 186 1.21 -4.75 1.06
C TRP A 186 0.37 -5.84 1.71
N LEU A 187 -0.22 -6.72 0.89
CA LEU A 187 -1.05 -7.81 1.37
C LEU A 187 -0.24 -8.83 2.18
N GLU A 188 0.97 -9.11 1.71
CA GLU A 188 1.96 -9.94 2.41
C GLU A 188 2.31 -9.34 3.78
N PHE A 189 2.65 -8.05 3.82
CA PHE A 189 3.19 -7.41 5.02
C PHE A 189 2.17 -6.95 6.05
N VAL A 190 1.02 -6.43 5.63
CA VAL A 190 0.06 -5.81 6.56
C VAL A 190 -0.82 -6.82 7.28
N LEU A 191 -0.89 -8.04 6.78
CA LEU A 191 -1.96 -8.94 7.19
C LEU A 191 -1.46 -10.26 7.73
N ASP A 192 -0.21 -10.65 7.45
CA ASP A 192 0.32 -12.01 7.69
C ASP A 192 -0.55 -13.11 7.02
N ASP A 193 -1.58 -12.68 6.28
CA ASP A 193 -2.72 -13.42 5.76
C ASP A 193 -3.43 -12.66 4.64
N PRO A 194 -2.79 -12.56 3.46
CA PRO A 194 -3.38 -11.98 2.25
C PRO A 194 -4.78 -12.55 1.95
N VAL A 195 -4.99 -13.79 2.35
CA VAL A 195 -6.23 -14.54 2.28
C VAL A 195 -7.40 -13.94 3.04
N ILE A 196 -7.19 -13.40 4.24
CA ILE A 196 -8.26 -12.76 5.00
C ILE A 196 -8.75 -11.54 4.22
N ILE A 197 -7.88 -10.83 3.49
CA ILE A 197 -8.32 -9.76 2.59
C ILE A 197 -8.88 -10.27 1.28
N VAL A 198 -8.35 -11.31 0.62
CA VAL A 198 -9.06 -11.90 -0.53
C VAL A 198 -10.45 -12.29 -0.10
N ALA A 199 -10.60 -12.80 1.13
CA ALA A 199 -11.85 -13.17 1.70
C ALA A 199 -12.74 -11.99 2.05
N ILE A 200 -12.21 -10.93 2.65
CA ILE A 200 -12.96 -9.70 2.89
C ILE A 200 -13.37 -9.08 1.55
N VAL A 201 -12.47 -9.00 0.56
CA VAL A 201 -12.74 -8.44 -0.77
C VAL A 201 -13.72 -9.29 -1.54
N PHE A 202 -13.59 -10.62 -1.53
CA PHE A 202 -14.54 -11.53 -2.17
C PHE A 202 -15.87 -11.57 -1.42
N TYR A 203 -15.85 -11.58 -0.09
CA TYR A 203 -17.04 -11.49 0.75
C TYR A 203 -17.74 -10.18 0.46
N VAL A 204 -17.05 -9.04 0.50
CA VAL A 204 -17.54 -7.70 0.14
C VAL A 204 -18.03 -7.66 -1.31
N HIS A 205 -17.30 -8.21 -2.28
CA HIS A 205 -17.71 -8.25 -3.68
C HIS A 205 -18.98 -9.08 -3.87
N ARG A 206 -19.08 -10.22 -3.19
CA ARG A 206 -20.25 -11.10 -3.22
C ARG A 206 -21.42 -10.49 -2.45
N LEU A 207 -21.16 -9.78 -1.36
CA LEU A 207 -22.13 -9.02 -0.61
C LEU A 207 -22.66 -7.85 -1.45
N ALA A 208 -21.78 -7.15 -2.16
CA ALA A 208 -22.11 -6.10 -3.10
C ALA A 208 -22.93 -6.67 -4.29
N ALA A 209 -22.58 -7.85 -4.80
CA ALA A 209 -23.35 -8.55 -5.82
C ALA A 209 -24.72 -9.03 -5.32
N ARG A 210 -24.88 -9.25 -4.01
CA ARG A 210 -26.15 -9.62 -3.35
C ARG A 210 -26.73 -8.47 -2.52
N ARG A 211 -26.32 -7.22 -2.77
CA ARG A 211 -26.63 -6.05 -1.93
C ARG A 211 -28.12 -5.82 -1.74
N GLU A 212 -28.93 -6.26 -2.71
CA GLU A 212 -30.39 -6.18 -2.67
C GLU A 212 -31.01 -7.02 -1.54
N ARG A 213 -30.26 -7.97 -0.97
CA ARG A 213 -30.67 -8.80 0.17
C ARG A 213 -30.26 -8.23 1.53
N PHE A 214 -29.40 -7.22 1.56
CA PHE A 214 -28.93 -6.61 2.80
C PHE A 214 -29.60 -5.26 3.01
N HIS A 215 -30.07 -5.00 4.23
CA HIS A 215 -30.61 -3.68 4.56
C HIS A 215 -29.53 -2.62 4.42
N ALA A 216 -29.86 -1.49 3.76
CA ALA A 216 -28.96 -0.36 3.55
C ALA A 216 -28.40 0.25 4.87
N GLY A 217 -29.04 -0.05 6.00
CA GLY A 217 -28.58 0.34 7.33
C GLY A 217 -27.45 -0.51 7.91
N SER A 218 -27.19 -1.70 7.38
CA SER A 218 -26.19 -2.63 7.94
C SER A 218 -24.76 -2.12 7.77
N ALA A 219 -23.91 -2.34 8.78
CA ALA A 219 -22.50 -1.93 8.75
C ALA A 219 -21.75 -2.55 7.56
N VAL A 220 -22.05 -3.81 7.24
CA VAL A 220 -21.42 -4.54 6.12
C VAL A 220 -21.77 -3.91 4.77
N PHE A 221 -23.03 -3.51 4.55
CA PHE A 221 -23.43 -2.77 3.34
C PHE A 221 -22.67 -1.44 3.22
N ARG A 222 -22.55 -0.69 4.33
CA ARG A 222 -21.85 0.60 4.35
C ARG A 222 -20.36 0.47 4.04
N ILE A 223 -19.69 -0.55 4.59
CA ILE A 223 -18.28 -0.84 4.30
C ILE A 223 -18.10 -1.22 2.83
N GLY A 224 -18.98 -2.06 2.28
CA GLY A 224 -18.93 -2.46 0.88
C GLY A 224 -19.15 -1.29 -0.09
N ASP A 225 -20.19 -0.47 0.14
CA ASP A 225 -20.47 0.72 -0.68
C ASP A 225 -19.34 1.75 -0.59
N PHE A 226 -18.77 1.92 0.61
CA PHE A 226 -17.59 2.77 0.80
C PHE A 226 -16.38 2.26 0.02
N ALA A 227 -16.06 0.96 0.10
CA ALA A 227 -14.91 0.37 -0.57
C ALA A 227 -15.05 0.41 -2.10
N GLU A 228 -16.22 0.03 -2.64
CA GLU A 228 -16.51 0.11 -4.08
C GLU A 228 -16.45 1.56 -4.58
N GLY A 229 -17.05 2.49 -3.82
CA GLY A 229 -17.03 3.92 -4.12
C GLY A 229 -15.63 4.50 -4.08
N ALA A 230 -14.83 4.17 -3.07
CA ALA A 230 -13.45 4.63 -2.92
C ALA A 230 -12.56 4.08 -4.05
N TYR A 231 -12.63 2.77 -4.34
CA TYR A 231 -11.91 2.13 -5.43
C TYR A 231 -12.24 2.76 -6.78
N THR A 232 -13.53 2.90 -7.10
CA THR A 232 -13.95 3.42 -8.41
C THR A 232 -13.53 4.88 -8.58
N ARG A 233 -13.64 5.69 -7.52
CA ARG A 233 -13.15 7.07 -7.52
C ARG A 233 -11.64 7.12 -7.71
N PHE A 234 -10.88 6.34 -6.94
CA PHE A 234 -9.43 6.30 -7.04
C PHE A 234 -8.96 5.94 -8.45
N VAL A 235 -9.52 4.87 -9.01
CA VAL A 235 -9.25 4.45 -10.40
C VAL A 235 -9.57 5.56 -11.40
N SER A 236 -10.70 6.26 -11.21
CA SER A 236 -11.08 7.36 -12.10
C SER A 236 -10.11 8.54 -12.09
N LEU A 237 -9.30 8.71 -11.05
CA LEU A 237 -8.28 9.76 -11.00
C LEU A 237 -7.19 9.55 -12.07
N PHE A 238 -6.91 8.30 -12.46
CA PHE A 238 -5.92 7.99 -13.50
C PHE A 238 -6.44 8.26 -14.93
N HIS A 239 -7.74 8.43 -15.11
CA HIS A 239 -8.34 8.58 -16.44
C HIS A 239 -8.23 9.98 -17.03
N TYR A 240 -7.93 10.99 -16.19
CA TYR A 240 -7.89 12.38 -16.60
C TYR A 240 -6.59 13.04 -16.17
N ARG A 241 -6.01 13.84 -17.06
CA ARG A 241 -4.77 14.57 -16.80
C ARG A 241 -4.88 15.52 -15.61
N LYS A 242 -6.05 16.16 -15.42
CA LYS A 242 -6.30 17.10 -14.32
C LYS A 242 -6.30 16.42 -12.95
N THR A 243 -6.67 15.14 -12.86
CA THR A 243 -6.75 14.39 -11.60
C THR A 243 -5.56 13.48 -11.37
N LEU A 244 -4.68 13.31 -12.37
CA LEU A 244 -3.49 12.48 -12.28
C LEU A 244 -2.54 12.89 -11.13
N PRO A 245 -2.34 14.19 -10.81
CA PRO A 245 -1.58 14.58 -9.62
C PRO A 245 -2.12 13.99 -8.32
N LEU A 246 -3.45 14.06 -8.14
CA LEU A 246 -4.13 13.48 -6.99
C LEU A 246 -4.03 11.94 -6.99
N ALA A 247 -4.02 11.32 -8.15
CA ALA A 247 -3.83 9.87 -8.30
C ALA A 247 -2.41 9.43 -7.86
N ILE A 248 -1.38 10.14 -8.33
CA ILE A 248 0.04 9.84 -8.03
C ILE A 248 0.33 10.07 -6.54
N SER A 249 -0.09 11.22 -5.99
CA SER A 249 0.02 11.49 -4.55
C SER A 249 -0.73 10.46 -3.70
N GLY A 250 -1.87 9.96 -4.20
CA GLY A 250 -2.63 8.89 -3.55
C GLY A 250 -1.87 7.57 -3.50
N LEU A 251 -1.25 7.15 -4.62
CA LEU A 251 -0.36 5.98 -4.62
C LEU A 251 0.81 6.16 -3.66
N LEU A 252 1.43 7.34 -3.65
CA LEU A 252 2.54 7.65 -2.76
C LEU A 252 2.14 7.50 -1.29
N ILE A 253 0.97 8.01 -0.92
CA ILE A 253 0.44 7.85 0.44
C ILE A 253 0.11 6.40 0.75
N LEU A 254 -0.50 5.66 -0.19
CA LEU A 254 -0.80 4.24 0.00
C LEU A 254 0.47 3.42 0.28
N HIS A 255 1.57 3.76 -0.38
CA HIS A 255 2.89 3.19 -0.11
C HIS A 255 3.38 3.52 1.31
N ALA A 256 3.25 4.75 1.79
CA ALA A 256 3.62 5.04 3.18
C ALA A 256 2.71 4.36 4.22
N LEU A 257 1.44 4.13 3.86
CA LEU A 257 0.51 3.39 4.70
C LEU A 257 0.84 1.90 4.77
N SER A 258 1.50 1.31 3.76
CA SER A 258 1.97 -0.07 3.84
C SER A 258 3.00 -0.23 4.95
N ASP A 259 4.00 0.65 4.96
CA ASP A 259 5.04 0.68 5.98
C ASP A 259 4.45 0.99 7.36
N LEU A 260 3.51 1.94 7.44
CA LEU A 260 2.82 2.21 8.70
C LEU A 260 2.12 0.96 9.24
N GLY A 261 1.53 0.11 8.38
CA GLY A 261 0.92 -1.15 8.80
C GLY A 261 1.93 -2.10 9.44
N VAL A 262 3.09 -2.25 8.81
CA VAL A 262 4.23 -3.05 9.32
C VAL A 262 4.66 -2.55 10.69
N PHE A 263 4.86 -1.24 10.84
CA PHE A 263 5.27 -0.66 12.12
C PHE A 263 4.17 -0.71 13.17
N ALA A 264 2.92 -0.40 12.83
CA ALA A 264 1.80 -0.44 13.76
C ALA A 264 1.56 -1.84 14.33
N TYR A 265 1.74 -2.88 13.51
CA TYR A 265 1.69 -4.26 13.96
C TYR A 265 2.77 -4.51 15.03
N THR A 266 4.04 -4.25 14.70
CA THR A 266 5.17 -4.37 15.64
C THR A 266 4.95 -3.60 16.94
N LEU A 267 4.44 -2.36 16.85
CA LEU A 267 4.16 -1.51 18.01
C LEU A 267 3.12 -2.12 18.94
N SER A 268 2.13 -2.84 18.39
CA SER A 268 0.97 -3.35 19.12
C SER A 268 1.12 -4.77 19.64
N SER A 269 1.67 -5.68 18.83
CA SER A 269 1.80 -7.11 19.18
C SER A 269 3.07 -7.41 19.96
N GLY A 270 4.11 -6.56 19.83
CA GLY A 270 5.45 -6.87 20.32
C GLY A 270 6.10 -8.07 19.63
N ALA A 271 5.44 -8.65 18.61
CA ALA A 271 5.97 -9.74 17.82
C ALA A 271 6.90 -9.21 16.73
N GLU A 272 7.95 -9.97 16.43
CA GLU A 272 8.83 -9.70 15.28
C GLU A 272 8.07 -10.09 14.00
N ASN A 273 7.80 -9.12 13.13
CA ASN A 273 7.41 -9.41 11.75
C ASN A 273 8.66 -9.75 10.93
N PHE A 274 8.47 -10.30 9.73
CA PHE A 274 9.58 -10.67 8.82
C PHE A 274 10.57 -9.53 8.60
N TYR A 275 10.06 -8.30 8.51
CA TYR A 275 10.86 -7.09 8.39
C TYR A 275 11.80 -6.86 9.59
N LEU A 276 11.34 -7.06 10.84
CA LEU A 276 12.18 -6.95 12.03
C LEU A 276 13.19 -8.09 12.17
N GLN A 277 12.82 -9.30 11.75
CA GLN A 277 13.74 -10.45 11.79
C GLN A 277 14.98 -10.17 10.93
N GLU A 278 14.78 -9.56 9.76
CA GLU A 278 15.87 -9.17 8.86
C GLU A 278 16.68 -7.97 9.35
N LEU A 279 16.05 -7.03 10.06
CA LEU A 279 16.79 -5.95 10.75
C LEU A 279 17.58 -6.44 11.98
N GLY A 280 17.31 -7.67 12.43
CA GLY A 280 18.01 -8.35 13.51
C GLY A 280 17.67 -7.85 14.93
N LYS A 281 18.21 -8.55 15.93
CA LYS A 281 17.96 -8.32 17.38
C LYS A 281 18.32 -6.93 17.92
N SER A 282 18.87 -6.05 17.08
CA SER A 282 19.24 -4.70 17.49
C SER A 282 18.06 -3.72 17.61
N HIS A 283 16.84 -4.18 17.29
CA HIS A 283 15.62 -3.36 17.27
C HIS A 283 14.56 -3.86 18.27
N PRO A 284 14.69 -3.55 19.58
CA PRO A 284 13.64 -3.88 20.53
C PRO A 284 12.35 -3.14 20.18
N SER A 285 11.21 -3.82 20.34
CA SER A 285 9.90 -3.20 20.16
C SER A 285 9.70 -2.05 21.16
N PHE A 286 8.78 -1.11 20.86
CA PHE A 286 8.46 0.00 21.78
C PHE A 286 8.03 -0.50 23.16
N ILE A 287 7.27 -1.61 23.19
CA ILE A 287 6.80 -2.22 24.44
C ILE A 287 7.99 -2.78 25.22
N ALA A 288 8.89 -3.52 24.56
CA ALA A 288 10.08 -4.05 25.20
C ALA A 288 10.97 -2.92 25.74
N ARG A 289 11.18 -1.87 24.95
CA ARG A 289 11.97 -0.71 25.37
C ARG A 289 11.35 0.03 26.55
N TRP A 290 10.03 0.21 26.56
CA TRP A 290 9.33 0.77 27.72
C TRP A 290 9.49 -0.10 28.97
N GLN A 291 9.41 -1.43 28.85
CA GLN A 291 9.61 -2.34 29.98
C GLN A 291 11.02 -2.24 30.55
N GLU A 292 12.05 -2.21 29.69
CA GLU A 292 13.45 -2.00 30.09
C GLU A 292 13.62 -0.69 30.87
N ASP A 293 13.13 0.41 30.32
CA ASP A 293 13.23 1.74 30.93
C ASP A 293 12.43 1.84 32.25
N ALA A 294 11.25 1.23 32.30
CA ALA A 294 10.41 1.21 33.51
C ALA A 294 11.05 0.41 34.66
N LEU A 295 11.80 -0.64 34.34
CA LEU A 295 12.59 -1.39 35.32
C LEU A 295 13.82 -0.60 35.76
N ALA A 296 14.49 0.10 34.83
CA ALA A 296 15.66 0.93 35.14
C ALA A 296 15.33 2.17 35.99
N GLN A 297 14.14 2.77 35.81
CA GLN A 297 13.70 3.96 36.54
C GLN A 297 12.29 3.80 37.13
N PRO A 298 12.12 3.04 38.24
CA PRO A 298 10.80 2.72 38.80
C PRO A 298 9.95 3.93 39.18
N THR A 299 10.58 5.02 39.65
CA THR A 299 9.89 6.27 40.03
C THR A 299 9.33 7.03 38.82
N ALA A 300 9.86 6.79 37.61
CA ALA A 300 9.45 7.42 36.37
C ALA A 300 8.52 6.54 35.51
N ARG A 301 8.05 5.39 36.03
CA ARG A 301 7.25 4.41 35.28
C ARG A 301 6.02 5.00 34.60
N TRP A 302 5.29 5.88 35.29
CA TRP A 302 4.09 6.53 34.74
C TRP A 302 4.43 7.57 33.67
N PRO A 303 5.33 8.55 33.90
CA PRO A 303 5.84 9.43 32.84
C PRO A 303 6.33 8.67 31.60
N LEU A 304 7.10 7.60 31.79
CA LEU A 304 7.58 6.75 30.70
C LEU A 304 6.42 6.13 29.93
N ALA A 305 5.44 5.52 30.60
CA ALA A 305 4.27 4.94 29.95
C ALA A 305 3.50 5.98 29.10
N PHE A 306 3.30 7.20 29.63
CA PHE A 306 2.65 8.28 28.88
C PHE A 306 3.47 8.72 27.68
N LEU A 307 4.78 8.95 27.84
CA LEU A 307 5.64 9.42 26.77
C LEU A 307 5.81 8.38 25.66
N TYR A 308 6.00 7.10 25.99
CA TYR A 308 6.01 6.02 24.99
C TYR A 308 4.67 5.93 24.25
N GLY A 309 3.54 6.00 24.97
CA GLY A 309 2.21 6.01 24.35
C GLY A 309 1.98 7.22 23.44
N PHE A 310 2.41 8.41 23.85
CA PHE A 310 2.36 9.62 23.05
C PHE A 310 3.24 9.57 21.82
N ASN A 311 4.45 9.02 21.93
CA ASN A 311 5.33 8.81 20.80
C ASN A 311 4.73 7.83 19.78
N ALA A 312 4.15 6.72 20.24
CA ALA A 312 3.46 5.77 19.36
C ALA A 312 2.26 6.43 18.65
N VAL A 313 1.44 7.20 19.37
CA VAL A 313 0.33 7.97 18.78
C VAL A 313 0.83 9.01 17.79
N ALA A 314 1.93 9.72 18.10
CA ALA A 314 2.52 10.72 17.22
C ALA A 314 3.00 10.09 15.91
N LEU A 315 3.73 8.98 15.99
CA LEU A 315 4.21 8.23 14.83
C LEU A 315 3.04 7.82 13.90
N VAL A 316 2.03 7.15 14.46
CA VAL A 316 0.86 6.70 13.68
C VAL A 316 0.12 7.89 13.09
N ALA A 317 -0.11 8.94 13.88
CA ALA A 317 -0.89 10.09 13.44
C ALA A 317 -0.16 10.92 12.37
N LEU A 318 1.14 11.18 12.53
CA LEU A 318 1.91 11.99 11.59
C LEU A 318 2.00 11.32 10.21
N LEU A 319 2.00 9.98 10.15
CA LEU A 319 1.91 9.21 8.90
C LEU A 319 0.49 9.06 8.36
N LEU A 320 -0.54 9.05 9.22
CA LEU A 320 -1.95 8.88 8.80
C LEU A 320 -2.60 10.20 8.36
N ILE A 321 -2.20 11.34 8.92
CA ILE A 321 -2.75 12.66 8.58
C ILE A 321 -2.67 12.99 7.07
N PRO A 322 -1.56 12.74 6.34
CA PRO A 322 -1.50 12.96 4.89
C PRO A 322 -2.55 12.12 4.15
N ALA A 323 -2.80 10.89 4.58
CA ALA A 323 -3.86 10.04 4.03
C ALA A 323 -5.26 10.57 4.31
N VAL A 324 -5.50 11.07 5.52
CA VAL A 324 -6.77 11.72 5.86
C VAL A 324 -6.98 12.96 4.99
N ILE A 325 -5.95 13.82 4.84
CA ILE A 325 -6.02 15.02 4.00
C ILE A 325 -6.33 14.63 2.55
N TRP A 326 -5.57 13.69 1.98
CA TRP A 326 -5.78 13.22 0.62
C TRP A 326 -7.16 12.62 0.41
N SER A 327 -7.65 11.79 1.33
CA SER A 327 -8.99 11.21 1.27
C SER A 327 -10.07 12.31 1.27
N GLN A 328 -9.89 13.37 2.06
CA GLN A 328 -10.81 14.50 2.10
C GLN A 328 -10.77 15.32 0.80
N LEU A 329 -9.59 15.51 0.18
CA LEU A 329 -9.44 16.12 -1.14
C LEU A 329 -10.17 15.32 -2.21
N VAL A 330 -9.98 14.00 -2.26
CA VAL A 330 -10.66 13.09 -3.18
C VAL A 330 -12.18 13.08 -2.96
N MET A 331 -12.62 13.11 -1.70
CA MET A 331 -14.05 13.11 -1.36
C MET A 331 -14.69 14.51 -1.39
N ARG A 332 -13.90 15.57 -1.58
CA ARG A 332 -14.33 16.99 -1.54
C ARG A 332 -15.05 17.34 -0.25
N ARG A 333 -14.56 16.78 0.87
CA ARG A 333 -15.13 16.99 2.19
C ARG A 333 -14.26 17.99 2.95
N LYS A 334 -14.91 18.85 3.75
CA LYS A 334 -14.19 19.76 4.64
C LYS A 334 -13.48 18.93 5.70
N LEU A 335 -12.18 19.14 5.87
CA LEU A 335 -11.40 18.53 6.95
C LEU A 335 -12.02 18.93 8.30
N ARG A 336 -12.51 17.93 9.04
CA ARG A 336 -13.08 18.10 10.38
C ARG A 336 -12.38 17.14 11.32
N VAL A 337 -11.51 17.68 12.18
CA VAL A 337 -10.91 16.91 13.26
C VAL A 337 -11.66 17.23 14.56
N PRO A 338 -12.18 16.22 15.28
CA PRO A 338 -12.82 16.42 16.57
C PRO A 338 -11.88 17.14 17.55
N ARG A 339 -12.41 18.02 18.41
CA ARG A 339 -11.59 18.79 19.36
C ARG A 339 -10.75 17.88 20.27
N LEU A 340 -11.33 16.78 20.74
CA LEU A 340 -10.62 15.82 21.58
C LEU A 340 -9.45 15.17 20.84
N ALA A 341 -9.59 14.87 19.55
CA ALA A 341 -8.50 14.36 18.74
C ALA A 341 -7.37 15.40 18.62
N ILE A 342 -7.69 16.70 18.49
CA ILE A 342 -6.66 17.76 18.47
C ILE A 342 -5.86 17.76 19.77
N LEU A 343 -6.51 17.65 20.93
CA LEU A 343 -5.82 17.57 22.23
C LEU A 343 -4.80 16.43 22.23
N VAL A 344 -5.23 15.23 21.85
CA VAL A 344 -4.39 14.03 21.86
C VAL A 344 -3.25 14.16 20.84
N LEU A 345 -3.53 14.64 19.63
CA LEU A 345 -2.53 14.81 18.58
C LEU A 345 -1.44 15.81 18.98
N TYR A 346 -1.81 16.96 19.53
CA TYR A 346 -0.83 17.96 19.95
C TYR A 346 -0.05 17.53 21.20
N ALA A 347 -0.69 16.85 22.15
CA ALA A 347 0.03 16.27 23.28
C ALA A 347 1.01 15.18 22.82
N ALA A 348 0.60 14.33 21.88
CA ALA A 348 1.44 13.29 21.31
C ALA A 348 2.65 13.86 20.56
N ILE A 349 2.43 14.83 19.66
CA ILE A 349 3.50 15.50 18.92
C ILE A 349 4.45 16.22 19.87
N ALA A 350 3.93 16.94 20.87
CA ALA A 350 4.76 17.58 21.88
C ALA A 350 5.57 16.55 22.70
N GLY A 351 4.96 15.43 23.08
CA GLY A 351 5.64 14.31 23.75
C GLY A 351 6.82 13.76 22.94
N TRP A 352 6.61 13.55 21.64
CA TRP A 352 7.69 13.13 20.73
C TRP A 352 8.80 14.17 20.60
N VAL A 353 8.46 15.46 20.45
CA VAL A 353 9.47 16.52 20.34
C VAL A 353 10.28 16.67 21.64
N LEU A 354 9.64 16.59 22.80
CA LEU A 354 10.29 16.79 24.10
C LEU A 354 11.10 15.57 24.55
N ALA A 355 10.65 14.36 24.20
CA ALA A 355 11.24 13.09 24.58
C ALA A 355 11.03 12.07 23.44
N PRO A 356 11.90 12.08 22.40
CA PRO A 356 11.73 11.23 21.23
C PRO A 356 12.05 9.77 21.58
N ALA A 357 11.02 8.93 21.61
CA ALA A 357 11.13 7.50 21.87
C ALA A 357 11.46 6.69 20.60
N PHE A 358 11.61 7.37 19.46
CA PHE A 358 12.04 6.75 18.21
C PHE A 358 12.78 7.72 17.30
N THR A 359 13.56 7.14 16.40
CA THR A 359 14.29 7.83 15.33
C THR A 359 14.04 7.15 14.01
N LEU A 360 13.96 7.94 12.93
CA LEU A 360 13.91 7.43 11.56
C LEU A 360 15.35 7.30 11.04
N LEU A 361 15.70 6.12 10.54
CA LEU A 361 17.00 5.81 9.95
C LEU A 361 16.78 5.16 8.59
N PRO A 362 17.64 5.38 7.58
CA PRO A 362 17.56 4.61 6.34
C PRO A 362 18.01 3.18 6.62
N ILE A 363 17.36 2.18 6.01
CA ILE A 363 17.88 0.82 6.00
C ILE A 363 19.05 0.76 5.02
N SER A 364 20.23 0.35 5.51
CA SER A 364 21.48 0.35 4.73
C SER A 364 22.10 -1.04 4.52
N GLY A 365 21.38 -2.13 4.82
CA GLY A 365 21.86 -3.50 4.68
C GLY A 365 20.75 -4.51 4.36
N GLY A 366 21.14 -5.74 3.99
CA GLY A 366 20.22 -6.88 3.88
C GLY A 366 19.37 -6.96 2.61
N GLY A 367 19.61 -6.12 1.60
CA GLY A 367 18.80 -6.13 0.37
C GLY A 367 17.36 -5.64 0.56
N ILE A 368 17.05 -5.04 1.71
CA ILE A 368 15.76 -4.45 2.04
C ILE A 368 15.83 -2.94 1.79
N ILE A 369 14.74 -2.41 1.23
CA ILE A 369 14.57 -0.98 1.01
C ILE A 369 13.55 -0.47 2.02
N GLY A 370 13.86 0.64 2.69
CA GLY A 370 12.86 1.33 3.51
C GLY A 370 13.44 2.23 4.59
N VAL A 371 12.57 2.58 5.55
CA VAL A 371 12.91 3.41 6.72
C VAL A 371 12.84 2.57 7.97
N ASN A 372 13.95 2.44 8.67
CA ASN A 372 13.99 1.84 9.99
C ASN A 372 13.49 2.83 11.04
N ILE A 373 12.39 2.47 11.72
CA ILE A 373 11.86 3.22 12.87
C ILE A 373 12.42 2.60 14.14
N ALA A 374 13.62 3.02 14.52
CA ALA A 374 14.33 2.47 15.66
C ALA A 374 13.79 3.06 16.98
N SER A 375 13.43 2.20 17.93
CA SER A 375 13.03 2.62 19.27
C SER A 375 14.24 3.10 20.08
N SER A 376 14.06 4.20 20.80
CA SER A 376 15.09 4.82 21.64
C SER A 376 14.70 4.71 23.12
N SER A 377 15.69 4.49 23.99
CA SER A 377 15.49 4.53 25.44
C SER A 377 15.30 5.98 25.87
N LEU A 378 14.14 6.28 26.49
CA LEU A 378 13.89 7.57 27.12
C LEU A 378 14.63 7.72 28.44
N ALA A 379 14.92 6.60 29.12
CA ALA A 379 15.69 6.59 30.35
C ALA A 379 17.18 6.95 30.13
N GLN A 380 17.75 6.57 28.98
CA GLN A 380 19.15 6.81 28.64
C GLN A 380 19.35 8.01 27.70
N GLY A 381 18.43 8.25 26.76
CA GLY A 381 18.54 9.30 25.74
C GLY A 381 18.32 10.72 26.27
N GLY A 382 17.74 10.84 27.48
CA GLY A 382 17.39 12.11 28.09
C GLY A 382 16.22 12.82 27.39
N THR A 383 15.80 13.93 27.96
CA THR A 383 14.76 14.82 27.42
C THR A 383 15.31 16.19 27.12
N LEU A 384 14.64 16.96 26.25
CA LEU A 384 15.00 18.37 26.03
C LEU A 384 14.90 19.22 27.32
N LEU A 385 14.17 18.73 28.33
CA LEU A 385 13.98 19.42 29.60
C LEU A 385 14.99 19.00 30.67
N ASP A 386 15.88 18.05 30.39
CA ASP A 386 16.90 17.63 31.36
C ASP A 386 17.86 18.78 31.71
N ALA A 387 18.05 19.74 30.79
CA ALA A 387 18.82 20.95 31.04
C ALA A 387 18.20 21.85 32.12
N VAL A 388 16.87 21.82 32.27
CA VAL A 388 16.13 22.67 33.23
C VAL A 388 15.77 21.88 34.49
N ALA A 389 15.46 20.59 34.35
CA ALA A 389 15.02 19.72 35.44
C ALA A 389 15.69 18.33 35.35
N PRO A 390 17.01 18.19 35.63
CA PRO A 390 17.75 16.95 35.37
C PRO A 390 17.18 15.69 36.06
N ARG A 391 16.57 15.85 37.25
CA ARG A 391 15.98 14.73 38.00
C ARG A 391 14.52 14.45 37.66
N HIS A 392 13.87 15.36 36.95
CA HIS A 392 12.43 15.33 36.69
C HIS A 392 12.08 15.55 35.22
N GLY A 393 13.05 15.47 34.31
CA GLY A 393 12.88 15.79 32.89
C GLY A 393 11.75 15.01 32.23
N LEU A 394 11.67 13.70 32.48
CA LEU A 394 10.59 12.84 31.99
C LEU A 394 9.20 13.27 32.50
N LEU A 395 9.06 13.57 33.80
CA LEU A 395 7.80 14.05 34.36
C LEU A 395 7.43 15.43 33.81
N ALA A 396 8.41 16.34 33.73
CA ALA A 396 8.24 17.67 33.16
C ALA A 396 7.81 17.59 31.69
N ALA A 397 8.41 16.68 30.90
CA ALA A 397 8.06 16.47 29.51
C ALA A 397 6.62 15.97 29.38
N ALA A 398 6.23 14.94 30.15
CA ALA A 398 4.88 14.41 30.13
C ALA A 398 3.82 15.49 30.49
N VAL A 399 4.06 16.24 31.58
CA VAL A 399 3.16 17.32 32.02
C VAL A 399 3.09 18.43 30.98
N LEU A 400 4.22 18.85 30.42
CA LEU A 400 4.27 19.90 29.40
C LEU A 400 3.56 19.47 28.10
N SER A 401 3.69 18.22 27.68
CA SER A 401 2.95 17.67 26.54
C SER A 401 1.44 17.77 26.74
N PHE A 402 0.92 17.36 27.90
CA PHE A 402 -0.50 17.52 28.23
C PHE A 402 -0.91 19.00 28.29
N ALA A 403 -0.08 19.87 28.88
CA ALA A 403 -0.36 21.30 28.96
C ALA A 403 -0.45 21.95 27.58
N ILE A 404 0.45 21.58 26.64
CA ILE A 404 0.41 22.04 25.25
C ILE A 404 -0.88 21.54 24.57
N GLY A 405 -1.19 20.24 24.66
CA GLY A 405 -2.41 19.68 24.09
C GLY A 405 -3.68 20.33 24.64
N GLY A 406 -3.74 20.58 25.96
CA GLY A 406 -4.83 21.27 26.63
C GLY A 406 -4.95 22.74 26.21
N GLY A 407 -3.84 23.46 26.11
CA GLY A 407 -3.81 24.84 25.62
C GLY A 407 -4.35 24.96 24.19
N VAL A 408 -3.92 24.06 23.30
CA VAL A 408 -4.43 23.99 21.92
C VAL A 408 -5.92 23.63 21.91
N PHE A 409 -6.36 22.66 22.72
CA PHE A 409 -7.77 22.30 22.85
C PHE A 409 -8.64 23.51 23.22
N LEU A 410 -8.24 24.28 24.23
CA LEU A 410 -8.94 25.50 24.64
C LEU A 410 -8.95 26.55 23.53
N ALA A 411 -7.82 26.74 22.83
CA ALA A 411 -7.72 27.65 21.70
C ALA A 411 -8.66 27.28 20.55
N THR A 412 -8.88 25.99 20.25
CA THR A 412 -9.81 25.54 19.20
C THR A 412 -11.29 25.86 19.46
N GLY A 413 -11.62 26.34 20.67
CA GLY A 413 -12.93 26.91 20.99
C GLY A 413 -13.26 28.16 20.17
N ARG A 414 -12.23 28.93 19.78
CA ARG A 414 -12.35 30.20 19.03
C ARG A 414 -12.23 29.94 17.52
N LYS A 415 -13.00 30.67 16.69
CA LYS A 415 -13.05 30.43 15.22
C LYS A 415 -11.72 30.70 14.51
N ASN A 416 -11.03 31.79 14.85
CA ASN A 416 -9.78 32.20 14.18
C ASN A 416 -8.62 31.21 14.38
N PRO A 417 -8.18 30.89 15.63
CA PRO A 417 -7.02 30.01 15.83
C PRO A 417 -7.28 28.59 15.37
N ARG A 418 -8.54 28.16 15.26
CA ARG A 418 -8.88 26.81 14.79
C ARG A 418 -8.31 26.52 13.40
N LYS A 419 -8.36 27.50 12.47
CA LYS A 419 -7.81 27.32 11.12
C LYS A 419 -6.28 27.19 11.16
N GLU A 420 -5.61 28.06 11.91
CA GLU A 420 -4.16 28.07 12.05
C GLU A 420 -3.64 26.81 12.73
N ILE A 421 -4.32 26.32 13.77
CA ILE A 421 -4.01 25.06 14.45
C ILE A 421 -4.10 23.90 13.45
N TYR A 422 -5.17 23.80 12.65
CA TYR A 422 -5.22 22.74 11.65
C TYR A 422 -4.08 22.83 10.62
N MET A 423 -3.72 24.05 10.18
CA MET A 423 -2.60 24.23 9.26
C MET A 423 -1.26 23.85 9.87
N ALA A 424 -1.02 24.20 11.13
CA ALA A 424 0.20 23.81 11.84
C ALA A 424 0.30 22.28 11.98
N LEU A 425 -0.81 21.60 12.30
CA LEU A 425 -0.85 20.13 12.36
C LEU A 425 -0.57 19.50 10.99
N MET A 426 -1.18 20.04 9.93
CA MET A 426 -0.93 19.57 8.55
C MET A 426 0.52 19.79 8.15
N ALA A 427 1.09 20.96 8.44
CA ALA A 427 2.48 21.26 8.13
C ALA A 427 3.46 20.36 8.88
N ALA A 428 3.23 20.12 10.18
CA ALA A 428 4.04 19.20 10.98
C ALA A 428 4.00 17.77 10.42
N SER A 429 2.81 17.29 10.04
CA SER A 429 2.65 15.98 9.42
C SER A 429 3.31 15.88 8.05
N LEU A 430 3.17 16.90 7.18
CA LEU A 430 3.84 16.92 5.87
C LEU A 430 5.36 16.99 6.01
N LEU A 431 5.87 17.72 7.00
CA LEU A 431 7.30 17.77 7.28
C LEU A 431 7.82 16.42 7.75
N PHE A 432 7.13 15.78 8.71
CA PHE A 432 7.46 14.41 9.14
C PHE A 432 7.42 13.44 7.95
N TYR A 433 6.40 13.54 7.11
CA TYR A 433 6.26 12.69 5.94
C TYR A 433 7.38 12.93 4.91
N ALA A 434 7.80 14.18 4.70
CA ALA A 434 8.94 14.51 3.84
C ALA A 434 10.25 13.88 4.37
N PHE A 435 10.48 13.93 5.68
CA PHE A 435 11.64 13.29 6.30
C PHE A 435 11.61 11.76 6.14
N TYR A 436 10.44 11.14 6.32
CA TYR A 436 10.26 9.72 6.06
C TYR A 436 10.58 9.38 4.60
N LEU A 437 10.02 10.11 3.63
CA LEU A 437 10.29 9.89 2.20
C LEU A 437 11.76 10.12 1.85
N TYR A 438 12.42 11.09 2.48
CA TYR A 438 13.86 11.33 2.29
C TYR A 438 14.70 10.12 2.68
N TYR A 439 14.46 9.54 3.86
CA TYR A 439 15.17 8.33 4.30
C TYR A 439 14.83 7.11 3.44
N PHE A 440 13.55 6.96 3.05
CA PHE A 440 13.12 5.88 2.18
C PHE A 440 13.84 5.94 0.83
N MET A 441 13.80 7.11 0.18
CA MET A 441 14.45 7.33 -1.12
C MET A 441 15.97 7.17 -1.01
N GLY A 442 16.58 7.56 0.11
CA GLY A 442 18.01 7.33 0.36
C GLY A 442 18.37 5.84 0.37
N SER A 443 17.57 5.01 1.06
CA SER A 443 17.71 3.55 1.08
C SER A 443 17.52 2.96 -0.31
N GLU A 444 16.47 3.39 -1.02
CA GLU A 444 16.14 2.92 -2.38
C GLU A 444 17.24 3.26 -3.40
N LEU A 445 17.76 4.49 -3.36
CA LEU A 445 18.86 4.94 -4.23
C LEU A 445 20.10 4.07 -4.04
N LEU A 446 20.46 3.77 -2.79
CA LEU A 446 21.61 2.91 -2.49
C LEU A 446 21.39 1.49 -3.00
N TYR A 447 20.20 0.93 -2.79
CA TYR A 447 19.83 -0.39 -3.29
C TYR A 447 19.95 -0.47 -4.82
N PHE A 448 19.30 0.45 -5.55
CA PHE A 448 19.36 0.42 -7.01
C PHE A 448 20.77 0.70 -7.53
N ALA A 449 21.53 1.61 -6.92
CA ALA A 449 22.90 1.89 -7.34
C ALA A 449 23.78 0.63 -7.23
N THR A 450 23.70 -0.08 -6.10
CA THR A 450 24.46 -1.32 -5.90
C THR A 450 24.00 -2.43 -6.85
N ALA A 451 22.69 -2.63 -7.02
CA ALA A 451 22.14 -3.64 -7.93
C ALA A 451 22.48 -3.36 -9.40
N ILE A 452 22.40 -2.09 -9.84
CA ILE A 452 22.78 -1.67 -11.20
C ILE A 452 24.27 -1.91 -11.43
N MET A 453 25.13 -1.54 -10.47
CA MET A 453 26.57 -1.79 -10.57
C MET A 453 26.89 -3.28 -10.66
N ALA A 454 26.26 -4.11 -9.82
CA ALA A 454 26.49 -5.55 -9.83
C ALA A 454 26.03 -6.19 -11.15
N ALA A 455 24.86 -5.80 -11.66
CA ALA A 455 24.35 -6.25 -12.95
C ALA A 455 25.26 -5.80 -14.11
N ALA A 456 25.77 -4.57 -14.08
CA ALA A 456 26.68 -4.05 -15.10
C ALA A 456 28.03 -4.80 -15.10
N GLN A 457 28.61 -5.05 -13.92
CA GLN A 457 29.86 -5.82 -13.76
C GLN A 457 29.71 -7.28 -14.22
N SER A 458 28.52 -7.84 -14.07
CA SER A 458 28.19 -9.20 -14.52
C SER A 458 27.73 -9.26 -15.99
N PHE A 459 27.88 -8.16 -16.74
CA PHE A 459 27.44 -8.02 -18.14
C PHE A 459 25.94 -8.28 -18.38
N GLN A 460 25.09 -8.13 -17.35
CA GLN A 460 23.65 -8.26 -17.43
C GLN A 460 23.01 -6.93 -17.87
N VAL A 461 23.29 -6.50 -19.10
CA VAL A 461 22.93 -5.18 -19.62
C VAL A 461 21.42 -4.90 -19.54
N VAL A 462 20.59 -5.88 -19.88
CA VAL A 462 19.11 -5.72 -19.85
C VAL A 462 18.63 -5.46 -18.43
N VAL A 463 19.16 -6.18 -17.44
CA VAL A 463 18.83 -6.00 -16.02
C VAL A 463 19.25 -4.60 -15.57
N ALA A 464 20.49 -4.19 -15.84
CA ALA A 464 21.01 -2.88 -15.46
C ALA A 464 20.18 -1.72 -16.06
N VAL A 465 19.78 -1.83 -17.34
CA VAL A 465 18.95 -0.81 -18.00
C VAL A 465 17.56 -0.74 -17.39
N VAL A 466 16.90 -1.88 -17.16
CA VAL A 466 15.55 -1.89 -16.56
C VAL A 466 15.59 -1.37 -15.13
N LEU A 467 16.58 -1.76 -14.33
CA LEU A 467 16.76 -1.23 -12.97
C LEU A 467 17.01 0.28 -12.98
N SER A 468 17.75 0.80 -13.96
CA SER A 468 17.96 2.25 -14.13
C SER A 468 16.66 2.97 -14.47
N ILE A 469 15.80 2.37 -15.30
CA ILE A 469 14.47 2.92 -15.61
C ILE A 469 13.61 2.93 -14.35
N LEU A 470 13.59 1.83 -13.58
CA LEU A 470 12.84 1.75 -12.32
C LEU A 470 13.32 2.81 -11.32
N LEU A 471 14.63 2.96 -11.13
CA LEU A 471 15.21 4.00 -10.27
C LEU A 471 14.76 5.41 -10.69
N ALA A 472 14.83 5.73 -11.99
CA ALA A 472 14.38 7.02 -12.49
C ALA A 472 12.88 7.24 -12.27
N MET A 473 12.07 6.18 -12.41
CA MET A 473 10.64 6.22 -12.15
C MET A 473 10.33 6.40 -10.67
N SER A 474 11.05 5.72 -9.76
CA SER A 474 10.96 5.90 -8.31
C SER A 474 11.31 7.32 -7.90
N ALA A 475 12.48 7.82 -8.30
CA ALA A 475 12.89 9.19 -7.99
C ALA A 475 11.84 10.22 -8.46
N ALA A 476 11.32 10.05 -9.69
CA ALA A 476 10.25 10.91 -10.20
C ALA A 476 8.95 10.74 -9.39
N PHE A 477 8.57 9.52 -9.04
CA PHE A 477 7.35 9.22 -8.29
C PHE A 477 7.37 9.83 -6.89
N TYR A 478 8.42 9.65 -6.12
CA TYR A 478 8.55 10.20 -4.76
C TYR A 478 8.63 11.73 -4.77
N ILE A 479 9.51 12.31 -5.59
CA ILE A 479 9.72 13.77 -5.65
C ILE A 479 8.48 14.48 -6.21
N LEU A 480 7.97 14.04 -7.37
CA LEU A 480 6.80 14.67 -7.99
C LEU A 480 5.54 14.35 -7.20
N GLY A 481 5.36 13.12 -6.74
CA GLY A 481 4.18 12.73 -5.95
C GLY A 481 4.02 13.57 -4.69
N PHE A 482 5.12 13.78 -3.95
CA PHE A 482 5.09 14.62 -2.75
C PHE A 482 4.87 16.10 -3.09
N SER A 483 5.56 16.62 -4.11
CA SER A 483 5.40 18.01 -4.55
C SER A 483 3.96 18.30 -5.02
N LEU A 484 3.34 17.36 -5.73
CA LEU A 484 1.95 17.45 -6.18
C LEU A 484 0.97 17.36 -5.01
N LEU A 485 1.25 16.55 -3.98
CA LEU A 485 0.46 16.52 -2.75
C LEU A 485 0.47 17.88 -2.03
N VAL A 486 1.65 18.45 -1.82
CA VAL A 486 1.80 19.78 -1.18
C VAL A 486 1.07 20.84 -2.00
N TYR A 487 1.23 20.82 -3.32
CA TYR A 487 0.54 21.73 -4.22
C TYR A 487 -0.99 21.64 -4.09
N GLU A 488 -1.58 20.44 -4.17
CA GLU A 488 -3.03 20.26 -4.04
C GLU A 488 -3.56 20.76 -2.67
N ILE A 489 -2.79 20.56 -1.60
CA ILE A 489 -3.13 21.06 -0.26
C ILE A 489 -3.14 22.60 -0.21
N VAL A 490 -2.11 23.24 -0.79
CA VAL A 490 -2.01 24.71 -0.86
C VAL A 490 -3.14 25.29 -1.71
N MET A 491 -3.46 24.66 -2.84
CA MET A 491 -4.54 25.12 -3.72
C MET A 491 -5.91 25.02 -3.05
N GLU A 492 -6.20 23.91 -2.35
CA GLU A 492 -7.43 23.76 -1.57
C GLU A 492 -7.52 24.82 -0.45
N TYR A 493 -6.40 25.13 0.21
CA TYR A 493 -6.33 26.16 1.24
C TYR A 493 -6.69 27.56 0.72
N HIS A 494 -6.26 27.91 -0.48
CA HIS A 494 -6.56 29.19 -1.13
C HIS A 494 -7.92 29.21 -1.86
N HIS A 495 -8.71 28.14 -1.77
CA HIS A 495 -9.96 27.97 -2.51
C HIS A 495 -9.81 28.12 -4.04
N GLN A 496 -8.59 27.97 -4.57
CA GLN A 496 -8.32 27.98 -5.99
C GLN A 496 -8.37 26.54 -6.49
N LYS A 497 -9.47 26.15 -7.13
CA LYS A 497 -9.65 24.77 -7.59
C LYS A 497 -8.99 24.58 -8.95
N TRP A 498 -7.93 23.76 -9.02
CA TRP A 498 -7.32 23.35 -10.29
C TRP A 498 -8.08 22.20 -10.95
N SER A 499 -8.64 21.29 -10.14
CA SER A 499 -9.63 20.33 -10.59
C SER A 499 -11.03 20.96 -10.55
N GLU A 500 -11.51 21.41 -11.72
CA GLU A 500 -12.94 21.69 -11.93
C GLU A 500 -13.79 20.52 -11.44
N PRO A 501 -15.10 20.71 -11.19
CA PRO A 501 -15.96 19.62 -10.79
C PRO A 501 -16.03 18.53 -11.85
N VAL A 502 -15.12 17.56 -11.74
CA VAL A 502 -15.20 16.28 -12.44
C VAL A 502 -16.41 15.49 -11.94
N ASP A 503 -17.22 16.00 -11.00
CA ASP A 503 -18.44 15.32 -10.56
C ASP A 503 -19.40 15.11 -11.73
N GLU A 504 -19.55 16.04 -12.69
CA GLU A 504 -20.44 15.79 -13.84
C GLU A 504 -19.85 14.77 -14.82
N GLU A 505 -18.55 14.85 -15.13
CA GLU A 505 -17.88 13.89 -16.01
C GLU A 505 -17.70 12.51 -15.35
N ILE A 506 -17.36 12.45 -14.06
CA ILE A 506 -17.27 11.21 -13.27
C ILE A 506 -18.66 10.64 -13.04
N VAL A 507 -19.69 11.43 -12.73
CA VAL A 507 -21.07 10.92 -12.68
C VAL A 507 -21.48 10.40 -14.06
N GLY A 508 -21.08 11.09 -15.14
CA GLY A 508 -21.21 10.61 -16.51
C GLY A 508 -20.56 9.25 -16.74
N VAL A 509 -19.28 9.09 -16.38
CA VAL A 509 -18.52 7.85 -16.51
C VAL A 509 -19.04 6.75 -15.60
N LEU A 510 -19.37 7.04 -14.34
CA LEU A 510 -19.99 6.10 -13.42
C LEU A 510 -21.34 5.61 -13.95
N SER A 511 -22.13 6.51 -14.55
CA SER A 511 -23.39 6.15 -15.19
C SER A 511 -23.17 5.30 -16.45
N SER A 512 -22.13 5.60 -17.25
CA SER A 512 -21.81 4.84 -18.46
C SER A 512 -21.27 3.45 -18.14
N LEU A 513 -20.38 3.33 -17.15
CA LEU A 513 -19.89 2.06 -16.60
C LEU A 513 -21.04 1.23 -16.02
N LYS A 514 -21.94 1.85 -15.24
CA LYS A 514 -23.16 1.18 -14.74
C LYS A 514 -24.07 0.71 -15.88
N ARG A 515 -24.24 1.50 -16.95
CA ARG A 515 -25.04 1.11 -18.13
C ARG A 515 -24.37 -0.03 -18.90
N ALA A 516 -23.05 0.03 -19.11
CA ALA A 516 -22.27 -1.02 -19.77
C ALA A 516 -22.34 -2.34 -18.99
N GLY A 517 -22.21 -2.27 -17.66
CA GLY A 517 -22.39 -3.42 -16.76
C GLY A 517 -23.78 -4.05 -16.88
N ARG A 518 -24.86 -3.24 -16.87
CA ARG A 518 -26.23 -3.73 -17.08
C ARG A 518 -26.43 -4.35 -18.46
N LYS A 519 -25.84 -3.77 -19.51
CA LYS A 519 -25.90 -4.31 -20.88
C LYS A 519 -25.19 -5.67 -20.96
N ALA A 520 -24.01 -5.79 -20.37
CA ALA A 520 -23.27 -7.06 -20.29
C ALA A 520 -24.04 -8.13 -19.47
N ALA A 521 -24.71 -7.73 -18.38
CA ALA A 521 -25.56 -8.63 -17.59
C ALA A 521 -26.79 -9.12 -18.38
N ARG A 522 -27.45 -8.24 -19.15
CA ARG A 522 -28.56 -8.63 -20.05
C ARG A 522 -28.12 -9.59 -21.16
N VAL A 523 -26.98 -9.30 -21.80
CA VAL A 523 -26.44 -10.14 -22.88
C VAL A 523 -25.98 -11.51 -22.38
N SER A 524 -25.51 -11.61 -21.13
CA SER A 524 -25.10 -12.88 -20.53
C SER A 524 -26.27 -13.73 -20.00
N GLY A 525 -27.52 -13.28 -20.13
CA GLY A 525 -28.71 -14.02 -19.67
C GLY A 525 -28.78 -14.22 -18.16
N THR A 526 -28.03 -13.42 -17.39
CA THR A 526 -27.95 -13.51 -15.92
C THR A 526 -28.91 -12.56 -15.20
N GLY A 527 -29.63 -11.71 -15.94
CA GLY A 527 -30.67 -10.84 -15.38
C GLY A 527 -32.03 -11.53 -15.31
N ARG A 528 -32.31 -12.22 -14.21
CA ARG A 528 -33.65 -12.38 -13.64
C ARG A 528 -33.60 -12.03 -12.17
#